data_AF-A0A352Q1P8-F1
#
_entry.id   AF-A0A352Q1P8-F1
#
_cell.length_a   1.000
_cell.length_b   1.000
_cell.length_c   1.000
_cell.angle_alpha   90.00
_cell.angle_beta   90.00
_cell.angle_gamma   90.00
#
_symmetry.space_group_name_H-M   'P 1'
#
loop_
_entity.id
_entity.type
_entity.pdbx_description
1 polymer ?
#
loop_
_entity_poly.entity_id
_entity_poly.type
_entity_poly.pdbx_seq_one_letter_code
_entity_poly.pdbx_strand_id
1 'polypeptide(L)'
;MIKESHLSVADAALCERVPAGDYWFQRISAGNTLRIVDCEGNQAADTLFYSALDPAERYSAVDTIREQGNVYLSVGSRLMSTRGNVLLEISADTCGRHDTLGGACASESNTVRYALDKRCMHACR
;
A
#
# COMPACT_ATOMS: atom_id res chain seq x y z
N MET A 1 7.91 8.25 12.09
CA MET A 1 8.73 7.80 13.25
C MET A 1 9.08 6.36 12.98
N ILE A 2 10.35 5.98 13.07
CA ILE A 2 10.75 4.58 12.86
C ILE A 2 10.28 3.74 14.05
N LYS A 3 9.54 2.66 13.78
CA LYS A 3 9.05 1.71 14.79
C LYS A 3 9.05 0.30 14.21
N GLU A 4 9.84 -0.57 14.82
CA GLU A 4 9.85 -1.99 14.49
C GLU A 4 8.59 -2.70 14.98
N SER A 5 8.20 -3.77 14.29
CA SER A 5 7.11 -4.63 14.73
C SER A 5 7.62 -5.70 15.69
N HIS A 6 6.88 -5.96 16.77
CA HIS A 6 7.21 -7.03 17.71
C HIS A 6 6.78 -8.44 17.25
N LEU A 7 6.05 -8.55 16.13
CA LEU A 7 5.56 -9.84 15.63
C LEU A 7 6.71 -10.62 14.95
N SER A 8 6.84 -11.90 15.26
CA SER A 8 7.81 -12.78 14.60
C SER A 8 7.35 -13.15 13.19
N VAL A 9 8.29 -13.20 12.23
CA VAL A 9 8.01 -13.70 10.86
C VAL A 9 7.70 -15.21 10.89
N ALA A 10 8.28 -15.96 11.83
CA ALA A 10 8.06 -17.40 11.95
C ALA A 10 6.61 -17.75 12.32
N ASP A 11 5.88 -16.81 12.94
CA ASP A 11 4.48 -16.99 13.34
C ASP A 11 3.49 -16.52 12.26
N ALA A 12 3.98 -16.11 11.08
CA ALA A 12 3.13 -15.66 10.00
C ALA A 12 2.28 -16.81 9.45
N ALA A 13 0.96 -16.62 9.42
CA ALA A 13 0.03 -17.59 8.83
C ALA A 13 0.24 -17.77 7.32
N LEU A 14 0.81 -16.76 6.65
CA LEU A 14 1.18 -16.79 5.24
C LEU A 14 2.44 -15.94 5.04
N CYS A 15 3.39 -16.45 4.26
CA CYS A 15 4.59 -15.74 3.86
C CYS A 15 4.88 -16.03 2.38
N GLU A 16 4.73 -15.01 1.54
CA GLU A 16 4.88 -15.13 0.09
C GLU A 16 5.80 -14.02 -0.42
N ARG A 17 6.59 -14.36 -1.45
CA ARG A 17 7.43 -13.39 -2.17
C ARG A 17 6.75 -13.03 -3.48
N VAL A 18 6.52 -11.74 -3.70
CA VAL A 18 5.97 -11.22 -4.96
C VAL A 18 7.12 -10.97 -5.94
N PRO A 19 7.13 -11.58 -7.13
CA PRO A 19 8.11 -11.27 -8.16
C PRO A 19 8.03 -9.81 -8.62
N ALA A 20 9.14 -9.28 -9.16
CA ALA A 20 9.15 -7.95 -9.73
C ALA A 20 8.16 -7.85 -10.92
N GLY A 21 7.33 -6.80 -10.90
CA GLY A 21 6.29 -6.59 -11.92
C GLY A 21 5.07 -7.50 -11.78
N ASP A 22 4.90 -8.16 -10.63
CA ASP A 22 3.73 -8.96 -10.32
C ASP A 22 2.92 -8.33 -9.18
N TYR A 23 1.77 -8.93 -8.85
CA TYR A 23 0.86 -8.43 -7.83
C TYR A 23 0.54 -9.49 -6.77
N TRP A 24 0.01 -9.01 -5.64
CA TRP A 24 -0.53 -9.85 -4.59
C TRP A 24 -1.92 -9.37 -4.20
N PHE A 25 -2.85 -10.30 -4.02
CA PHE A 25 -4.23 -9.99 -3.68
C PHE A 25 -4.79 -11.02 -2.69
N GLN A 26 -5.18 -10.54 -1.51
CA GLN A 26 -5.81 -11.38 -0.49
C GLN A 26 -6.68 -10.54 0.44
N ARG A 27 -7.75 -11.17 0.94
CA ARG A 27 -8.54 -10.73 2.07
C ARG A 27 -7.74 -10.80 3.37
N ILE A 28 -7.73 -9.69 4.10
CA ILE A 28 -7.18 -9.61 5.45
C ILE A 28 -8.37 -9.47 6.41
N SER A 29 -8.53 -10.43 7.32
CA SER A 29 -9.58 -10.37 8.35
C SER A 29 -9.27 -9.31 9.40
N ALA A 30 -10.30 -8.71 9.98
CA ALA A 30 -10.14 -7.77 11.09
C ALA A 30 -9.35 -8.42 12.25
N GLY A 31 -8.39 -7.67 12.80
CA GLY A 31 -7.46 -8.15 13.83
C GLY A 31 -6.18 -8.80 13.29
N ASN A 32 -6.13 -9.17 12.01
CA ASN A 32 -4.90 -9.67 11.40
C ASN A 32 -3.96 -8.53 11.00
N THR A 33 -2.67 -8.85 10.87
CA THR A 33 -1.64 -7.91 10.44
C THR A 33 -1.08 -8.31 9.07
N LEU A 34 -1.00 -7.35 8.15
CA LEU A 34 -0.20 -7.45 6.93
C LEU A 34 1.16 -6.80 7.18
N ARG A 35 2.24 -7.49 6.80
CA ARG A 35 3.59 -6.93 6.77
C ARG A 35 4.10 -6.95 5.34
N ILE A 36 4.48 -5.79 4.82
CA ILE A 36 5.14 -5.63 3.53
C ILE A 36 6.64 -5.44 3.81
N VAL A 37 7.49 -6.24 3.17
CA VAL A 37 8.94 -6.20 3.34
C VAL A 37 9.59 -6.00 1.99
N ASP A 38 10.40 -4.96 1.88
CA ASP A 38 11.33 -4.79 0.77
C ASP A 38 12.51 -5.76 0.96
N CYS A 39 12.55 -6.83 0.18
CA CYS A 39 13.50 -7.92 0.36
C CYS A 39 14.92 -7.60 -0.13
N GLU A 40 15.03 -6.77 -1.16
CA GLU A 40 16.29 -6.49 -1.87
C GLU A 40 16.74 -5.04 -1.71
N GLY A 41 15.89 -4.17 -1.16
CA GLY A 41 16.16 -2.76 -1.00
C GLY A 41 15.74 -1.96 -2.22
N ASN A 42 15.26 -0.74 -1.98
CA ASN A 42 14.89 0.24 -2.98
C ASN A 42 13.71 -0.17 -3.89
N GLN A 43 12.84 -1.06 -3.42
CA GLN A 43 11.58 -1.39 -4.11
C GLN A 43 10.40 -0.64 -3.48
N ALA A 44 9.53 -0.10 -4.32
CA ALA A 44 8.24 0.46 -3.92
C ALA A 44 7.09 -0.48 -4.30
N ALA A 45 5.99 -0.42 -3.54
CA ALA A 45 4.76 -1.14 -3.83
C ALA A 45 3.58 -0.17 -3.83
N ASP A 46 2.82 -0.16 -4.92
CA ASP A 46 1.53 0.54 -4.96
C ASP A 46 0.48 -0.34 -4.30
N THR A 47 -0.20 0.18 -3.28
CA THR A 47 -1.16 -0.60 -2.49
C THR A 47 -2.56 -0.01 -2.56
N LEU A 48 -3.55 -0.88 -2.75
CA LEU A 48 -4.97 -0.54 -2.64
C LEU A 48 -5.63 -1.41 -1.59
N PHE A 49 -6.49 -0.81 -0.79
CA PHE A 49 -7.27 -1.52 0.23
C PHE A 49 -8.76 -1.32 -0.02
N TYR A 50 -9.50 -2.41 0.16
CA TYR A 50 -10.94 -2.49 -0.04
C TYR A 50 -11.59 -3.14 1.16
N SER A 51 -12.82 -2.75 1.47
CA SER A 51 -13.63 -3.48 2.45
C SER A 51 -13.90 -4.89 1.92
N ALA A 52 -13.54 -5.90 2.70
CA ALA A 52 -13.76 -7.29 2.33
C ALA A 52 -15.24 -7.71 2.34
N LEU A 53 -16.12 -6.85 2.86
CA LEU A 53 -17.58 -7.03 2.84
C LEU A 53 -18.22 -6.32 1.63
N ASP A 54 -17.60 -5.26 1.13
CA ASP A 54 -18.12 -4.46 0.02
C ASP A 54 -16.97 -3.73 -0.71
N PRO A 55 -16.50 -4.24 -1.86
CA PRO A 55 -15.42 -3.62 -2.63
C PRO A 55 -15.73 -2.21 -3.17
N ALA A 56 -16.99 -1.75 -3.13
CA ALA A 56 -17.30 -0.36 -3.45
C ALA A 56 -16.76 0.62 -2.37
N GLU A 57 -16.61 0.15 -1.14
CA GLU A 57 -15.90 0.85 -0.08
C GLU A 57 -14.40 0.56 -0.17
N ARG A 58 -13.62 1.60 -0.47
CA ARG A 58 -12.17 1.48 -0.68
C ARG A 58 -11.41 2.55 0.08
N TYR A 59 -10.10 2.37 0.16
CA TYR A 59 -9.18 3.37 0.67
C TYR A 59 -9.37 4.73 -0.01
N SER A 60 -9.43 5.79 0.79
CA SER A 60 -9.51 7.18 0.36
C SER A 60 -8.27 7.93 0.85
N ALA A 61 -7.34 8.17 -0.07
CA ALA A 61 -6.18 9.01 0.18
C ALA A 61 -6.61 10.42 0.62
N VAL A 62 -7.63 10.99 -0.05
CA VAL A 62 -8.12 12.35 0.24
C VAL A 62 -8.66 12.45 1.66
N ASP A 63 -9.51 11.52 2.08
CA ASP A 63 -10.07 11.55 3.44
C ASP A 63 -8.97 11.25 4.47
N THR A 64 -8.06 10.33 4.19
CA THR A 64 -6.91 10.05 5.07
C THR A 64 -6.06 11.30 5.29
N ILE A 65 -5.69 12.01 4.22
CA ILE A 65 -4.91 13.25 4.29
C ILE A 65 -5.67 14.32 5.07
N ARG A 66 -6.97 14.48 4.79
CA ARG A 66 -7.83 15.48 5.46
C ARG A 66 -7.89 15.24 6.96
N GLU A 67 -8.18 14.02 7.39
CA GLU A 67 -8.35 13.69 8.81
C GLU A 67 -7.04 13.75 9.60
N GLN A 68 -5.91 13.38 8.99
CA GLN A 68 -4.62 13.41 9.68
C GLN A 68 -3.83 14.72 9.49
N GLY A 69 -4.21 15.58 8.53
CA GLY A 69 -3.52 16.83 8.23
C GLY A 69 -2.10 16.66 7.68
N ASN A 70 -1.79 15.51 7.08
CA ASN A 70 -0.46 15.16 6.58
C ASN A 70 -0.56 14.34 5.29
N VAL A 71 0.36 14.58 4.36
CA VAL A 71 0.41 13.88 3.07
C VAL A 71 1.19 12.58 3.13
N TYR A 72 2.00 12.38 4.18
CA TYR A 72 2.74 11.14 4.38
C TYR A 72 2.07 10.25 5.40
N LEU A 73 2.10 8.95 5.13
CA LEU A 73 1.70 7.92 6.08
C LEU A 73 2.92 7.43 6.86
N SER A 74 2.73 7.14 8.15
CA SER A 74 3.70 6.47 9.02
C SER A 74 2.95 5.81 10.18
N VAL A 75 3.66 5.36 11.19
CA VAL A 75 3.09 4.78 12.41
C VAL A 75 1.95 5.66 12.96
N GLY A 76 0.80 5.05 13.22
CA GLY A 76 -0.39 5.71 13.75
C GLY A 76 -1.30 6.34 12.68
N SER A 77 -0.87 6.37 11.40
CA SER A 77 -1.77 6.74 10.31
C SER A 77 -2.93 5.75 10.22
N ARG A 78 -4.15 6.28 10.26
CA ARG A 78 -5.40 5.53 10.09
C ARG A 78 -5.88 5.73 8.66
N LEU A 79 -5.90 4.65 7.89
CA LEU A 79 -6.26 4.66 6.47
C LEU A 79 -7.79 4.66 6.36
N MET A 80 -8.34 5.79 5.94
CA MET A 80 -9.78 6.03 5.87
C MET A 80 -10.37 5.42 4.60
N SER A 81 -11.61 4.94 4.68
CA SER A 81 -12.39 4.50 3.53
C SER A 81 -13.15 5.67 2.91
N THR A 82 -13.65 5.47 1.68
CA THR A 82 -14.58 6.40 1.01
C THR A 82 -15.93 6.55 1.74
N ARG A 83 -16.19 5.77 2.78
CA ARG A 83 -17.37 5.90 3.67
C ARG A 83 -17.02 6.48 5.04
N GLY A 84 -15.78 6.86 5.27
CA GLY A 84 -15.32 7.43 6.54
C GLY A 84 -14.99 6.41 7.63
N ASN A 85 -14.96 5.11 7.30
CA ASN A 85 -14.52 4.08 8.25
C ASN A 85 -13.00 3.93 8.23
N VAL A 86 -12.40 3.50 9.33
CA VAL A 86 -10.97 3.11 9.33
C VAL A 86 -10.85 1.69 8.75
N LEU A 87 -10.07 1.52 7.68
CA LEU A 87 -9.78 0.21 7.10
C LEU A 87 -8.55 -0.43 7.75
N LEU A 88 -7.47 0.34 7.91
CA LEU A 88 -6.20 -0.13 8.48
C LEU A 88 -5.56 0.95 9.34
N GLU A 89 -4.67 0.54 10.24
CA GLU A 89 -3.74 1.41 10.95
C GLU A 89 -2.30 0.90 10.71
N ILE A 90 -1.37 1.82 10.44
CA ILE A 90 0.04 1.48 10.35
C ILE A 90 0.60 1.35 11.78
N SER A 91 0.83 0.12 12.22
CA SER A 91 1.27 -0.17 13.60
C SER A 91 2.80 -0.18 13.78
N ALA A 92 3.54 -0.38 12.70
CA ALA A 92 5.00 -0.41 12.62
C ALA A 92 5.47 0.07 11.23
N ASP A 93 6.63 0.73 11.16
CA ASP A 93 7.18 1.35 9.97
C ASP A 93 8.70 1.55 10.12
N THR A 94 9.47 0.92 9.24
CA THR A 94 10.94 1.02 9.20
C THR A 94 11.46 1.91 8.07
N CYS A 95 10.57 2.43 7.21
CA CYS A 95 10.88 3.39 6.16
C CYS A 95 10.74 4.83 6.68
N GLY A 96 9.73 5.07 7.51
CA GLY A 96 9.48 6.33 8.20
C GLY A 96 8.65 7.34 7.40
N ARG A 97 8.49 7.15 6.09
CA ARG A 97 7.72 8.04 5.21
C ARG A 97 7.16 7.29 4.00
N HIS A 98 5.84 7.13 3.96
CA HIS A 98 5.12 6.54 2.82
C HIS A 98 4.28 7.61 2.13
N ASP A 99 4.34 7.67 0.81
CA ASP A 99 3.53 8.58 0.01
C ASP A 99 2.10 8.05 -0.16
N THR A 100 1.13 8.97 -0.22
CA THR A 100 -0.24 8.67 -0.67
C THR A 100 -0.78 9.71 -1.66
N LEU A 101 0.11 10.54 -2.23
CA LEU A 101 -0.25 11.54 -3.24
C LEU A 101 -0.11 10.99 -4.65
N GLY A 102 0.92 10.18 -4.89
CA GLY A 102 1.23 9.59 -6.18
C GLY A 102 0.19 8.53 -6.55
N GLY A 103 -0.46 8.73 -7.69
CA GLY A 103 -1.23 7.65 -8.31
C GLY A 103 -0.30 6.54 -8.80
N ALA A 104 -0.84 5.34 -8.94
CA ALA A 104 -0.12 4.19 -9.49
C ALA A 104 0.40 4.49 -10.91
N CYS A 105 1.57 3.97 -11.23
CA CYS A 105 2.11 4.11 -12.59
C CYS A 105 1.18 3.42 -13.61
N ALA A 106 1.12 3.97 -14.83
CA ALA A 106 0.23 3.49 -15.89
C ALA A 106 0.95 3.46 -17.24
N SER A 107 0.60 2.52 -18.11
CA SER A 107 1.17 2.39 -19.45
C SER A 107 1.10 3.69 -20.25
N GLU A 108 -0.01 4.45 -20.15
CA GLU A 108 -0.16 5.74 -20.82
C GLU A 108 0.88 6.74 -20.32
N SER A 109 1.03 6.87 -19.00
CA SER A 109 2.02 7.79 -18.40
C SER A 109 3.45 7.42 -18.78
N ASN A 110 3.77 6.13 -18.85
CA ASN A 110 5.09 5.64 -19.24
C ASN A 110 5.40 5.98 -20.70
N THR A 111 4.43 5.88 -21.61
CA THR A 111 4.65 6.24 -23.02
C THR A 111 4.91 7.73 -23.23
N VAL A 112 4.25 8.59 -22.45
CA VAL A 112 4.46 10.04 -22.49
C VAL A 112 5.80 10.42 -21.85
N ARG A 113 6.16 9.78 -20.74
CA ARG A 113 7.35 10.15 -19.96
C ARG A 113 8.65 9.60 -20.54
N TYR A 114 8.63 8.39 -21.11
CA TYR A 114 9.84 7.67 -21.50
C TYR A 114 9.95 7.48 -23.01
N ALA A 115 9.02 6.74 -23.64
CA ALA A 115 8.92 6.55 -25.08
C ALA A 115 7.70 5.69 -25.46
N LEU A 116 7.21 5.81 -26.71
CA LEU A 116 6.05 5.06 -27.21
C LEU A 116 6.22 3.53 -27.15
N ASP A 117 7.45 3.02 -27.28
CA ASP A 117 7.76 1.59 -27.21
C ASP A 117 7.60 1.01 -25.79
N LYS A 118 7.49 1.85 -24.76
CA LYS A 118 7.29 1.44 -23.36
C LYS A 118 5.84 1.05 -23.03
N ARG A 119 4.93 1.10 -24.00
CA ARG A 119 3.52 0.74 -23.81
C ARG A 119 3.34 -0.66 -23.20
N CYS A 120 4.15 -1.62 -23.61
CA CYS A 120 4.05 -3.01 -23.17
C CYS A 120 4.86 -3.29 -21.89
N MET A 121 5.55 -2.28 -21.35
CA MET A 121 6.26 -2.42 -20.09
C MET A 121 5.25 -2.48 -18.95
N HIS A 122 5.56 -3.28 -17.92
CA HIS A 122 4.70 -3.40 -16.75
C HIS A 122 4.40 -2.03 -16.12
N ALA A 123 3.16 -1.88 -15.65
CA ALA A 123 2.70 -0.76 -14.85
C ALA A 123 1.74 -1.31 -13.76
N CYS A 124 1.68 -0.62 -12.62
CA CYS A 124 0.88 -1.05 -11.47
C CYS A 124 -0.65 -0.94 -11.71
N ARG A 125 -1.07 -0.09 -12.67
CA ARG A 125 -2.45 0.07 -13.12
C ARG A 125 -2.68 -0.65 -14.45
#